data_AF-A0A3B9WK51-F1
#
_entry.id   AF-A0A3B9WK51-F1
#
_cell.length_a   1.000
_cell.length_b   1.000
_cell.length_c   1.000
_cell.angle_alpha   90.00
_cell.angle_beta   90.00
_cell.angle_gamma   90.00
#
_symmetry.space_group_name_H-M   'P 1'
#
loop_
_entity.id
_entity.type
_entity.pdbx_description
1 polymer ?
#
loop_
_entity_poly.entity_id
_entity_poly.type
_entity_poly.pdbx_seq_one_letter_code
_entity_poly.pdbx_strand_id
1 'polypeptide(L)' 'AQAIEELESILSELESDDVDVDELAEHVQRASQLIELCRERIGNAKLRIEEVVSQLEAD' A
#
# COMPACT_ATOMS: atom_id res chain seq x y z
N ALA A 1 -10.76 -1.01 -0.49
CA ALA A 1 -9.91 -1.08 -1.69
C ALA A 1 -9.28 0.28 -2.02
N GLN A 2 -9.91 1.39 -1.64
CA GLN A 2 -9.45 2.79 -1.83
C GLN A 2 -7.93 3.04 -1.93
N ALA A 3 -7.08 2.51 -1.03
CA ALA A 3 -5.64 2.73 -1.09
C ALA A 3 -4.94 2.10 -2.32
N ILE A 4 -5.46 0.99 -2.85
CA ILE A 4 -4.96 0.35 -4.07
C ILE A 4 -5.46 1.10 -5.30
N GLU A 5 -6.74 1.48 -5.33
CA GLU A 5 -7.33 2.28 -6.40
C GLU A 5 -6.61 3.63 -6.57
N GLU A 6 -6.23 4.28 -5.46
CA GLU A 6 -5.45 5.51 -5.46
C GLU A 6 -4.03 5.28 -6.00
N LEU A 7 -3.39 4.16 -5.67
CA LEU A 7 -2.07 3.79 -6.19
C LEU A 7 -2.11 3.55 -7.71
N GLU A 8 -3.17 2.92 -8.22
CA GLU A 8 -3.37 2.67 -9.65
C GLU A 8 -3.58 3.98 -10.42
N SER A 9 -4.34 4.94 -9.86
CA SER A 9 -4.50 6.29 -10.44
C SER A 9 -3.16 7.01 -10.54
N ILE A 10 -2.39 7.01 -9.43
CA ILE A 10 -1.07 7.63 -9.40
C ILE A 10 -0.14 6.98 -10.44
N LEU A 11 -0.17 5.65 -10.58
CA LEU A 11 0.65 4.97 -11.57
C LEU A 11 0.27 5.39 -13.01
N SER A 12 -1.03 5.49 -13.30
CA SER A 12 -1.51 5.95 -14.60
C SER A 12 -1.12 7.41 -14.90
N GLU A 13 -1.08 8.26 -13.88
CA GLU A 13 -0.64 9.66 -14.01
C GLU A 13 0.87 9.72 -14.29
N LEU A 14 1.68 8.94 -13.56
CA LEU A 14 3.13 8.87 -13.75
C LEU A 14 3.55 8.33 -15.14
N GLU A 15 2.71 7.54 -15.78
CA GLU A 15 2.95 6.99 -17.13
C GLU A 15 2.51 7.95 -18.25
N SER A 16 1.89 9.09 -17.92
CA SER A 16 1.46 10.11 -18.88
C SER A 16 2.63 11.04 -19.25
N ASP A 17 2.77 11.34 -20.54
CA ASP A 17 3.85 12.19 -21.08
C ASP A 17 3.70 13.70 -20.74
N ASP A 18 2.58 14.12 -20.13
CA ASP A 18 2.22 15.52 -19.88
C ASP A 18 2.33 15.97 -18.40
N VAL A 19 3.00 15.18 -17.53
CA VAL A 19 3.09 15.49 -16.10
C VAL A 19 4.30 16.36 -15.75
N ASP A 20 4.08 17.41 -14.96
CA ASP A 20 5.13 18.29 -14.44
C ASP A 20 6.04 17.53 -13.45
N VAL A 21 7.35 17.81 -13.45
CA VAL A 21 8.32 17.15 -12.56
C VAL A 21 8.01 17.37 -11.08
N ASP A 22 7.41 18.51 -10.73
CA ASP A 22 6.99 18.82 -9.36
C ASP A 22 5.78 17.96 -8.96
N GLU A 23 4.81 17.78 -9.86
CA GLU A 23 3.66 16.88 -9.64
C GLU A 23 4.12 15.42 -9.52
N LEU A 24 5.05 14.99 -10.37
CA LEU A 24 5.68 13.67 -10.30
C LEU A 24 6.28 13.39 -8.91
N ALA A 25 6.93 14.38 -8.30
CA ALA A 25 7.51 14.22 -6.96
C ALA A 25 6.43 14.03 -5.88
N GLU A 26 5.34 14.79 -5.95
CA GLU A 26 4.19 14.65 -5.04
C GLU A 26 3.50 13.28 -5.19
N HIS A 27 3.29 12.85 -6.43
CA HIS A 27 2.71 11.54 -6.76
C HIS A 27 3.57 10.38 -6.22
N VAL A 28 4.89 10.43 -6.42
CA VAL A 28 5.81 9.41 -5.89
C VAL A 28 5.82 9.40 -4.35
N GLN A 29 5.79 10.57 -3.71
CA GLN A 29 5.70 10.67 -2.25
C GLN A 29 4.40 10.04 -1.75
N ARG A 30 3.28 10.34 -2.41
CA ARG A 30 1.97 9.80 -2.06
C ARG A 30 1.91 8.28 -2.25
N ALA A 31 2.40 7.77 -3.36
CA ALA A 31 2.50 6.34 -3.62
C ALA A 31 3.32 5.62 -2.55
N SER A 32 4.44 6.20 -2.11
CA SER A 32 5.28 5.64 -1.05
C SER A 32 4.51 5.48 0.27
N GLN A 33 3.72 6.50 0.66
CA GLN A 33 2.87 6.43 1.86
C GLN A 33 1.80 5.33 1.76
N LEU A 34 1.16 5.21 0.59
CA LEU A 34 0.15 4.18 0.36
C LEU A 34 0.75 2.77 0.43
N ILE A 35 1.96 2.59 -0.10
CA ILE A 35 2.71 1.33 -0.02
C ILE A 35 3.03 0.98 1.44
N GLU A 36 3.50 1.94 2.24
CA GLU A 36 3.76 1.73 3.67
C GLU A 36 2.50 1.31 4.41
N LEU A 37 1.38 2.00 4.18
CA LEU A 37 0.09 1.64 4.77
C LEU A 37 -0.35 0.22 4.38
N CYS A 38 -0.22 -0.15 3.11
CA CYS A 38 -0.53 -1.49 2.64
C CYS A 38 0.35 -2.55 3.32
N ARG A 39 1.65 -2.29 3.45
CA ARG A 39 2.59 -3.20 4.13
C ARG A 39 2.26 -3.37 5.61
N GLU A 40 1.94 -2.29 6.30
CA GLU A 40 1.52 -2.33 7.70
C GLU A 40 0.28 -3.21 7.88
N ARG A 41 -0.75 -3.01 7.04
CA ARG A 41 -1.97 -3.80 7.08
C ARG A 41 -1.72 -5.29 6.84
N ILE A 42 -0.86 -5.62 5.87
CA ILE A 42 -0.46 -7.00 5.60
C ILE A 42 0.29 -7.59 6.79
N GLY A 43 1.22 -6.83 7.39
CA GLY A 43 1.96 -7.24 8.58
C GLY A 43 1.03 -7.55 9.75
N ASN A 44 0.10 -6.65 10.04
CA ASN A 44 -0.90 -6.83 11.10
C ASN A 44 -1.81 -8.04 10.84
N ALA A 45 -2.24 -8.25 9.59
CA ALA A 45 -3.01 -9.42 9.21
C ALA A 45 -2.22 -10.72 9.42
N LYS A 46 -0.92 -10.72 9.08
CA LYS A 46 -0.05 -11.87 9.28
C LYS A 46 0.12 -12.21 10.76
N LEU A 47 0.37 -11.20 11.61
CA LEU A 47 0.46 -11.40 13.07
C LEU A 47 -0.84 -11.99 13.64
N ARG A 48 -2.00 -11.48 13.21
CA ARG A 48 -3.30 -12.02 13.61
C ARG A 48 -3.47 -13.49 13.23
N ILE A 49 -3.01 -13.88 12.04
CA ILE A 49 -3.05 -15.27 11.59
C ILE A 49 -2.14 -16.14 12.45
N GLU A 50 -0.91 -15.68 12.72
CA GLU A 50 0.03 -16.39 13.59
C GLU A 50 -0.54 -16.60 14.99
N GLU A 51 -1.16 -15.58 15.60
CA GLU A 51 -1.84 -15.69 16.90
C GLU A 51 -2.95 -16.76 16.90
N VAL A 52 -3.79 -16.77 15.86
CA VAL A 52 -4.89 -17.76 15.74
C VAL A 52 -4.34 -19.17 15.57
N VAL A 53 -3.31 -19.35 14.75
CA VAL A 53 -2.68 -20.66 14.56
C VAL A 53 -2.06 -21.15 15.86
N SER A 54 -1.34 -20.31 16.59
CA SER A 54 -0.77 -20.67 17.89
C SER A 54 -1.82 -21.04 18.93
N GLN A 55 -3.00 -20.38 18.92
CA GLN A 55 -4.12 -20.77 19.79
C GLN A 55 -4.68 -22.14 19.42
N LEU A 56 -4.82 -22.45 18.13
CA LEU A 56 -5.30 -23.75 17.66
C LEU A 56 -4.33 -24.91 17.95
N GLU A 57 -3.03 -24.65 18.00
CA GLU A 57 -2.00 -25.64 18.36
C GLU A 57 -1.89 -25.88 19.88
N ALA A 58 -2.40 -24.96 20.69
CA ALA A 58 -2.36 -25.04 22.15
C ALA A 58 -3.58 -25.78 22.76
N ASP A 59 -4.61 -26.04 21.95
CA ASP A 59 -5.81 -26.84 22.28
C ASP A 59 -5.64 -28.33 21.90
#